data_AF-A0A369QJB3-F1
#
_entry.id   AF-A0A369QJB3-F1
#
_cell.length_a   1.000
_cell.length_b   1.000
_cell.length_c   1.000
_cell.angle_alpha   90.00
_cell.angle_beta   90.00
_cell.angle_gamma   90.00
#
_symmetry.space_group_name_H-M   'P 1'
#
loop_
_entity.id
_entity.type
_entity.pdbx_description
1 polymer ?
#
loop_
_entity_poly.entity_id
_entity_poly.type
_entity_poly.pdbx_seq_one_letter_code
_entity_poly.pdbx_strand_id
1 'polypeptide(L)'
;MSSKIKFTNTHKSTFFATTRLRVETYFKENSISKYANTAMWGKAIFYLTGFVALYLLVISNYFSLWTMLGFTLLLGVFSAFVGFNVCHDAIHGSFSSNSRVNKAFSFLFNLIGASPYIWNISHNVVHHTYTNIPGHDEDIEVAPGLIRISEEEKVNKIQRFQHLYAFGLYSLASLSWVFRKDYVKFFQKRLGNIPRIIILNENTLTCFFLKPFITFCLLLYLCWF
;
A
#
# COMPACT_ATOMS: atom_id res chain seq x y z
N MET A 1 16.28 21.96 4.63
CA MET A 1 15.03 21.83 5.40
C MET A 1 13.89 22.13 4.46
N SER A 2 12.96 21.19 4.24
CA SER A 2 11.77 21.47 3.43
C SER A 2 10.94 22.55 4.15
N SER A 3 10.54 23.59 3.40
CA SER A 3 9.75 24.70 3.92
C SER A 3 8.37 24.21 4.35
N LYS A 4 7.84 24.68 5.48
CA LYS A 4 6.49 24.30 5.92
C LYS A 4 5.46 24.80 4.90
N ILE A 5 4.90 23.89 4.09
CA ILE A 5 3.84 24.21 3.15
C ILE A 5 2.52 24.40 3.91
N LYS A 6 1.80 25.47 3.55
CA LYS A 6 0.44 25.74 4.01
C LYS A 6 -0.43 25.99 2.80
N PHE A 7 -1.48 25.19 2.63
CA PHE A 7 -2.49 25.44 1.60
C PHE A 7 -3.34 26.64 2.05
N THR A 8 -3.35 27.69 1.25
CA THR A 8 -4.17 28.88 1.50
C THR A 8 -5.30 28.92 0.48
N ASN A 9 -6.53 29.07 0.95
CA ASN A 9 -7.70 29.21 0.08
C ASN A 9 -7.90 30.69 -0.28
N THR A 10 -7.01 31.23 -1.10
CA THR A 10 -6.97 32.66 -1.48
C THR A 10 -8.30 33.17 -2.03
N HIS A 11 -8.99 32.34 -2.81
CA HIS A 11 -10.30 32.67 -3.41
C HIS A 11 -11.50 32.28 -2.54
N LYS A 12 -11.27 31.82 -1.29
CA LYS A 12 -12.31 31.28 -0.40
C LYS A 12 -13.24 30.29 -1.11
N SER A 13 -12.67 29.48 -2.02
CA SER A 13 -13.41 28.46 -2.77
C SER A 13 -14.15 27.53 -1.83
N THR A 14 -15.44 27.37 -2.05
CA THR A 14 -16.29 26.44 -1.30
C THR A 14 -16.27 25.03 -1.90
N PHE A 15 -15.56 24.81 -3.01
CA PHE A 15 -15.60 23.57 -3.78
C PHE A 15 -15.44 22.31 -2.93
N PHE A 16 -14.39 22.22 -2.10
CA PHE A 16 -14.15 21.05 -1.26
C PHE A 16 -15.31 20.80 -0.28
N ALA A 17 -15.76 21.84 0.42
CA ALA A 17 -16.85 21.75 1.39
C ALA A 17 -18.17 21.38 0.71
N THR A 18 -18.48 21.99 -0.44
CA THR A 18 -19.69 21.70 -1.24
C THR A 18 -19.67 20.28 -1.80
N THR A 19 -18.54 19.81 -2.35
CA THR A 19 -18.41 18.44 -2.87
C THR A 19 -18.57 17.42 -1.76
N ARG A 20 -17.90 17.64 -0.61
CA ARG A 20 -18.05 16.76 0.55
C ARG A 20 -19.51 16.70 1.02
N LEU A 21 -20.16 17.85 1.18
CA LEU A 21 -21.57 17.91 1.59
C LEU A 21 -22.46 17.14 0.63
N ARG A 22 -22.33 17.35 -0.69
CA ARG A 22 -23.14 16.66 -1.71
C ARG A 22 -22.94 15.15 -1.67
N VAL A 23 -21.71 14.67 -1.52
CA VAL A 23 -21.42 13.23 -1.39
C VAL A 23 -22.05 12.66 -0.12
N GLU A 24 -21.88 13.34 1.02
CA GLU A 24 -22.49 12.89 2.29
C GLU A 24 -24.02 12.85 2.23
N THR A 25 -24.64 13.87 1.63
CA THR A 25 -26.09 13.94 1.38
C THR A 25 -26.55 12.80 0.49
N TYR A 26 -25.85 12.52 -0.62
CA TYR A 26 -26.19 11.44 -1.53
C TYR A 26 -26.28 10.08 -0.83
N PHE A 27 -25.28 9.72 -0.01
CA PHE A 27 -25.31 8.47 0.75
C PHE A 27 -26.49 8.42 1.72
N LYS A 28 -26.80 9.54 2.38
CA LYS A 28 -27.90 9.63 3.35
C LYS A 28 -29.27 9.50 2.68
N GLU A 29 -29.52 10.26 1.62
CA GLU A 29 -30.81 10.30 0.90
C GLU A 29 -31.12 8.96 0.22
N ASN A 30 -30.10 8.28 -0.31
CA ASN A 30 -30.26 6.98 -0.95
C ASN A 30 -30.18 5.80 0.05
N SER A 31 -30.02 6.06 1.35
CA SER A 31 -29.82 5.01 2.37
C SER A 31 -28.68 4.04 2.05
N ILE A 32 -27.62 4.54 1.42
CA ILE A 32 -26.45 3.76 1.03
C ILE A 32 -25.38 3.90 2.11
N SER A 33 -24.80 2.79 2.54
CA SER A 33 -23.65 2.79 3.45
C SER A 33 -22.40 3.36 2.77
N LYS A 34 -21.60 4.13 3.52
CA LYS A 34 -20.26 4.57 3.08
C LYS A 34 -19.19 3.48 3.20
N TYR A 35 -19.54 2.35 3.82
CA TYR A 35 -18.65 1.20 4.04
C TYR A 35 -18.82 0.14 2.95
N ALA A 36 -18.01 -0.93 3.00
CA ALA A 36 -18.05 -2.02 2.02
C ALA A 36 -19.46 -2.58 1.81
N ASN A 37 -19.91 -2.55 0.55
CA ASN A 37 -21.13 -3.21 0.10
C ASN A 37 -20.89 -4.69 -0.23
N THR A 38 -21.93 -5.41 -0.64
CA THR A 38 -21.83 -6.84 -0.99
C THR A 38 -20.78 -7.14 -2.05
N ALA A 39 -20.66 -6.30 -3.09
CA ALA A 39 -19.66 -6.48 -4.13
C ALA A 39 -18.24 -6.35 -3.58
N MET A 40 -18.02 -5.41 -2.66
CA MET A 40 -16.74 -5.21 -1.99
C MET A 40 -16.36 -6.41 -1.10
N TRP A 41 -17.31 -6.95 -0.34
CA TRP A 41 -17.10 -8.18 0.43
C TRP A 41 -16.82 -9.39 -0.47
N GLY A 42 -17.56 -9.54 -1.58
CA GLY A 42 -17.31 -10.59 -2.56
C GLY A 42 -15.91 -10.50 -3.18
N LYS A 43 -15.48 -9.28 -3.55
CA LYS A 43 -14.13 -9.00 -4.05
C LYS A 43 -13.06 -9.37 -3.01
N ALA A 44 -13.26 -9.02 -1.74
CA ALA A 44 -12.33 -9.35 -0.67
C ALA A 44 -12.23 -10.87 -0.43
N ILE A 45 -13.37 -11.57 -0.38
CA ILE A 45 -13.39 -13.04 -0.24
C ILE A 45 -12.67 -13.69 -1.42
N PHE A 46 -12.93 -13.27 -2.66
CA PHE A 46 -12.26 -13.80 -3.84
C PHE A 46 -10.74 -13.67 -3.76
N TYR A 47 -10.22 -12.47 -3.46
CA TYR A 47 -8.77 -12.28 -3.38
C TYR A 47 -8.12 -12.98 -2.18
N LEU A 48 -8.77 -13.02 -1.02
CA LEU A 48 -8.22 -13.70 0.14
C LEU A 48 -8.22 -15.22 -0.01
N THR A 49 -9.33 -15.79 -0.50
CA THR A 49 -9.43 -17.23 -0.75
C THR A 49 -8.48 -17.68 -1.85
N GLY A 50 -8.37 -16.92 -2.95
CA GLY A 50 -7.41 -17.21 -4.01
C GLY A 50 -5.96 -17.10 -3.53
N PHE A 51 -5.62 -16.09 -2.73
CA PHE A 51 -4.29 -15.97 -2.12
C PHE A 51 -3.96 -17.22 -1.28
N VAL A 52 -4.85 -17.62 -0.38
CA VAL A 52 -4.63 -18.80 0.48
C VAL A 52 -4.56 -20.08 -0.35
N ALA A 53 -5.47 -20.27 -1.31
CA ALA A 53 -5.50 -21.46 -2.15
C ALA A 53 -4.22 -21.59 -3.00
N LEU A 54 -3.77 -20.50 -3.64
CA LEU A 54 -2.54 -20.49 -4.42
C LEU A 54 -1.32 -20.75 -3.54
N TYR A 55 -1.27 -20.15 -2.35
CA TYR A 55 -0.21 -20.42 -1.39
C TYR A 55 -0.17 -21.91 -1.00
N LEU A 56 -1.33 -22.50 -0.66
CA LEU A 56 -1.45 -23.92 -0.36
C LEU A 56 -1.01 -24.80 -1.53
N LEU A 57 -1.40 -24.47 -2.77
CA LEU A 57 -0.98 -25.21 -3.97
C LEU A 57 0.55 -25.16 -4.16
N VAL A 58 1.17 -24.00 -3.96
CA VAL A 58 2.64 -23.85 -4.08
C VAL A 58 3.35 -24.68 -3.02
N ILE A 59 2.98 -24.58 -1.74
CA ILE A 59 3.65 -25.33 -0.66
C ILE A 59 3.34 -26.83 -0.70
N SER A 60 2.26 -27.23 -1.36
CA SER A 60 1.87 -28.64 -1.46
C SER A 60 2.86 -29.47 -2.27
N ASN A 61 3.58 -28.84 -3.19
CA ASN A 61 4.56 -29.48 -4.07
C ASN A 61 4.03 -30.69 -4.88
N TYR A 62 2.74 -30.71 -5.23
CA TYR A 62 2.17 -31.79 -6.03
C TYR A 62 2.34 -31.60 -7.54
N PHE A 63 2.77 -30.42 -7.99
CA PHE A 63 2.75 -30.03 -9.40
C PHE A 63 4.15 -29.89 -9.99
N SER A 64 4.24 -29.90 -11.32
CA SER A 64 5.52 -29.66 -12.02
C SER A 64 6.09 -28.28 -11.70
N LEU A 65 7.42 -28.13 -11.85
CA LEU A 65 8.12 -26.85 -11.64
C LEU A 65 7.47 -25.68 -12.39
N TRP A 66 7.10 -25.88 -13.66
CA TRP A 66 6.49 -24.83 -14.48
C TRP A 66 5.08 -24.45 -14.01
N THR A 67 4.30 -25.44 -13.56
CA THR A 67 2.98 -25.20 -12.97
C THR A 67 3.11 -24.43 -11.65
N MET A 68 4.04 -24.83 -10.79
CA MET A 68 4.32 -24.13 -9.54
C MET A 68 4.78 -22.70 -9.78
N LEU A 69 5.66 -22.46 -10.76
CA LEU A 69 6.08 -21.12 -11.15
C LEU A 69 4.87 -20.27 -11.60
N GLY A 70 3.94 -20.85 -12.37
CA GLY A 70 2.68 -20.22 -12.74
C GLY A 70 1.84 -19.84 -11.52
N PHE A 71 1.68 -20.75 -10.55
CA PHE A 71 0.99 -20.45 -9.30
C PHE A 71 1.68 -19.38 -8.47
N THR A 72 3.00 -19.33 -8.42
CA THR A 72 3.75 -18.26 -7.75
C THR A 72 3.50 -16.90 -8.39
N LEU A 73 3.58 -16.81 -9.71
CA LEU A 73 3.32 -15.54 -10.41
C LEU A 73 1.88 -15.06 -10.13
N LEU A 74 0.92 -15.98 -10.17
CA LEU A 74 -0.47 -15.67 -9.86
C LEU A 74 -0.66 -15.31 -8.38
N LEU A 75 0.04 -15.97 -7.46
CA LEU A 75 0.06 -15.62 -6.04
C LEU A 75 0.58 -14.19 -5.83
N GLY A 76 1.61 -13.76 -6.58
CA GLY A 76 2.10 -12.38 -6.57
C GLY A 76 1.01 -11.38 -6.98
N VAL A 77 0.24 -11.70 -8.04
CA VAL A 77 -0.90 -10.88 -8.48
C VAL A 77 -1.98 -10.80 -7.40
N PHE A 78 -2.36 -11.94 -6.81
CA PHE A 78 -3.33 -11.98 -5.71
C PHE A 78 -2.84 -11.23 -4.47
N SER A 79 -1.55 -11.31 -4.15
CA SER A 79 -0.93 -10.55 -3.05
C SER A 79 -1.08 -9.04 -3.26
N ALA A 80 -0.76 -8.55 -4.46
CA ALA A 80 -0.94 -7.15 -4.81
C ALA A 80 -2.41 -6.74 -4.68
N PHE A 81 -3.34 -7.54 -5.17
CA PHE A 81 -4.76 -7.23 -5.07
C PHE A 81 -5.31 -7.30 -3.65
N VAL A 82 -4.84 -8.20 -2.77
CA VAL A 82 -5.16 -8.18 -1.34
C VAL A 82 -4.68 -6.86 -0.71
N GLY A 83 -3.49 -6.40 -1.07
CA GLY A 83 -2.96 -5.10 -0.64
C GLY A 83 -3.86 -3.93 -1.05
N PHE A 84 -4.12 -3.78 -2.34
CA PHE A 84 -4.83 -2.62 -2.89
C PHE A 84 -6.35 -2.67 -2.73
N ASN A 85 -6.96 -3.86 -2.69
CA ASN A 85 -8.42 -3.99 -2.63
C ASN A 85 -8.97 -4.37 -1.26
N VAL A 86 -8.13 -4.71 -0.28
CA VAL A 86 -8.61 -5.08 1.05
C VAL A 86 -7.88 -4.29 2.11
N CYS A 87 -6.54 -4.37 2.13
CA CYS A 87 -5.74 -3.72 3.15
C CYS A 87 -5.80 -2.20 3.05
N HIS A 88 -5.67 -1.65 1.85
CA HIS A 88 -5.77 -0.21 1.56
C HIS A 88 -7.04 0.41 2.17
N ASP A 89 -8.22 -0.08 1.77
CA ASP A 89 -9.51 0.44 2.22
C ASP A 89 -9.71 0.24 3.73
N ALA A 90 -9.19 -0.87 4.29
CA ALA A 90 -9.20 -1.10 5.72
C ALA A 90 -8.29 -0.12 6.48
N ILE A 91 -7.12 0.23 5.94
CA ILE A 91 -6.19 1.20 6.54
C ILE A 91 -6.78 2.62 6.47
N HIS A 92 -7.54 2.95 5.41
CA HIS A 92 -8.35 4.17 5.34
C HIS A 92 -9.56 4.17 6.30
N GLY A 93 -9.91 3.02 6.87
CA GLY A 93 -11.07 2.86 7.75
C GLY A 93 -12.42 2.85 7.02
N SER A 94 -12.43 2.75 5.69
CA SER A 94 -13.64 2.75 4.87
C SER A 94 -14.21 1.35 4.65
N PHE A 95 -13.47 0.28 4.98
CA PHE A 95 -13.94 -1.08 4.73
C PHE A 95 -15.14 -1.46 5.63
N SER A 96 -15.10 -1.15 6.91
CA SER A 96 -16.19 -1.45 7.86
C SER A 96 -16.45 -0.30 8.83
N SER A 97 -17.67 -0.21 9.35
CA SER A 97 -18.00 0.68 10.48
C SER A 97 -17.32 0.25 11.78
N ASN A 98 -16.93 -1.02 11.88
CA ASN A 98 -16.24 -1.55 13.05
C ASN A 98 -14.72 -1.40 12.88
N SER A 99 -14.10 -0.55 13.70
CA SER A 99 -12.65 -0.32 13.68
C SER A 99 -11.81 -1.57 13.92
N ARG A 100 -12.34 -2.57 14.64
CA ARG A 100 -11.65 -3.86 14.84
C ARG A 100 -11.55 -4.67 13.55
N VAL A 101 -12.59 -4.61 12.71
CA VAL A 101 -12.60 -5.27 11.39
C VAL A 101 -11.57 -4.61 10.48
N ASN A 102 -11.57 -3.27 10.41
CA ASN A 102 -10.56 -2.51 9.68
C ASN A 102 -9.15 -2.84 10.16
N LYS A 103 -8.93 -2.91 11.49
CA LYS A 103 -7.63 -3.27 12.05
C LYS A 103 -7.19 -4.68 11.66
N ALA A 104 -8.11 -5.66 11.68
CA ALA A 104 -7.82 -7.03 11.28
C ALA A 104 -7.40 -7.13 9.81
N PHE A 105 -8.16 -6.50 8.90
CA PHE A 105 -7.82 -6.50 7.46
C PHE A 105 -6.57 -5.68 7.15
N SER A 106 -6.34 -4.57 7.86
CA SER A 106 -5.10 -3.79 7.75
C SER A 106 -3.88 -4.63 8.12
N PHE A 107 -4.02 -5.54 9.08
CA PHE A 107 -2.90 -6.36 9.56
C PHE A 107 -2.39 -7.34 8.50
N LEU A 108 -3.24 -7.76 7.55
CA LEU A 108 -2.86 -8.60 6.41
C LEU A 108 -1.80 -7.95 5.53
N PHE A 109 -1.67 -6.62 5.58
CA PHE A 109 -0.63 -5.90 4.86
C PHE A 109 0.79 -6.36 5.24
N ASN A 110 0.99 -6.79 6.49
CA ASN A 110 2.27 -7.36 6.95
C ASN A 110 2.60 -8.68 6.24
N LEU A 111 1.59 -9.48 5.88
CA LEU A 111 1.79 -10.77 5.19
C LEU A 111 2.32 -10.57 3.76
N ILE A 112 1.97 -9.45 3.13
CA ILE A 112 2.45 -9.08 1.79
C ILE A 112 3.67 -8.15 1.85
N GLY A 113 4.33 -8.05 3.02
CA GLY A 113 5.63 -7.40 3.15
C GLY A 113 5.62 -5.91 3.51
N ALA A 114 4.44 -5.33 3.77
CA ALA A 114 4.27 -3.91 4.02
C ALA A 114 3.71 -3.61 5.40
N SER A 115 4.22 -2.59 6.07
CA SER A 115 3.74 -2.20 7.40
C SER A 115 2.49 -1.33 7.29
N PRO A 116 1.33 -1.75 7.84
CA PRO A 116 0.12 -0.92 7.82
C PRO A 116 0.32 0.37 8.64
N TYR A 117 1.21 0.37 9.63
CA TYR A 117 1.53 1.55 10.42
C TYR A 117 2.33 2.59 9.60
N ILE A 118 3.44 2.17 8.98
CA ILE A 118 4.25 3.07 8.14
C ILE A 118 3.42 3.56 6.95
N TRP A 119 2.65 2.65 6.34
CA TRP A 119 1.79 2.99 5.22
C TRP A 119 0.68 3.97 5.63
N ASN A 120 0.03 3.82 6.79
CA ASN A 120 -0.96 4.80 7.27
C ASN A 120 -0.34 6.19 7.46
N ILE A 121 0.89 6.31 7.99
CA ILE A 121 1.52 7.63 8.13
C ILE A 121 1.92 8.18 6.77
N SER A 122 2.65 7.41 5.97
CA SER A 122 3.17 7.89 4.69
C SER A 122 2.08 8.14 3.66
N HIS A 123 1.09 7.26 3.56
CA HIS A 123 0.01 7.40 2.60
C HIS A 123 -1.14 8.28 3.13
N ASN A 124 -1.74 7.91 4.26
CA ASN A 124 -2.95 8.60 4.76
C ASN A 124 -2.68 9.99 5.31
N VAL A 125 -1.56 10.16 6.01
CA VAL A 125 -1.25 11.45 6.64
C VAL A 125 -0.42 12.32 5.69
N VAL A 126 0.66 11.79 5.11
CA VAL A 126 1.58 12.60 4.30
C VAL A 126 1.08 12.73 2.86
N HIS A 127 0.97 11.63 2.11
CA HIS A 127 0.59 11.66 0.69
C HIS A 127 -0.76 12.32 0.46
N HIS A 128 -1.81 12.00 1.24
CA HIS A 128 -3.10 12.66 1.07
C HIS A 128 -3.15 14.13 1.52
N THR A 129 -2.16 14.63 2.27
CA THR A 129 -2.04 16.05 2.60
C THR A 129 -1.21 16.81 1.56
N TYR A 130 -0.15 16.21 1.02
CA TYR A 130 0.83 16.85 0.13
C TYR A 130 0.99 16.13 -1.22
N THR A 131 -0.10 15.57 -1.74
CA THR A 131 -0.10 14.67 -2.91
C THR A 131 0.71 15.24 -4.07
N ASN A 132 1.68 14.46 -4.56
CA ASN A 132 2.53 14.80 -5.70
C ASN A 132 3.33 16.10 -5.54
N ILE A 133 3.62 16.55 -4.30
CA ILE A 133 4.49 17.69 -4.04
C ILE A 133 5.91 17.18 -3.69
N PRO A 134 6.92 17.43 -4.54
CA PRO A 134 8.29 16.99 -4.30
C PRO A 134 8.88 17.53 -3.00
N GLY A 135 9.65 16.67 -2.31
CA GLY A 135 10.23 16.98 -0.99
C GLY A 135 9.22 16.99 0.17
N HIS A 136 7.94 16.72 -0.10
CA HIS A 136 6.88 16.57 0.91
C HIS A 136 6.19 15.22 0.85
N ASP A 137 5.93 14.73 -0.36
CA ASP A 137 5.35 13.42 -0.61
C ASP A 137 6.46 12.41 -0.94
N GLU A 138 6.75 11.53 0.01
CA GLU A 138 7.75 10.47 -0.18
C GLU A 138 7.23 9.30 -1.02
N ASP A 139 5.94 9.26 -1.38
CA ASP A 139 5.38 8.17 -2.18
C ASP A 139 5.62 8.35 -3.69
N ILE A 140 5.96 9.55 -4.14
CA ILE A 140 6.46 9.78 -5.51
C ILE A 140 7.95 9.42 -5.68
N GLU A 141 8.67 9.17 -4.59
CA GLU A 141 10.07 8.70 -4.62
C GLU A 141 10.15 7.17 -4.78
N VAL A 142 9.70 6.67 -5.94
CA VAL A 142 9.57 5.21 -6.19
C VAL A 142 10.93 4.55 -6.47
N ALA A 143 11.66 5.07 -7.44
CA ALA A 143 13.00 4.61 -7.81
C ALA A 143 13.82 5.81 -8.32
N PRO A 144 14.33 6.66 -7.41
CA PRO A 144 15.00 7.91 -7.77
C PRO A 144 16.11 7.70 -8.81
N GLY A 145 16.07 8.48 -9.89
CA GLY A 145 17.02 8.37 -11.01
C GLY A 145 16.67 7.32 -12.06
N LEU A 146 15.80 6.34 -11.76
CA LEU A 146 15.29 5.39 -12.75
C LEU A 146 13.90 5.78 -13.24
N ILE A 147 13.01 6.22 -12.37
CA ILE A 147 11.66 6.67 -12.74
C ILE A 147 11.58 8.17 -12.46
N ARG A 148 10.97 8.91 -13.39
CA ARG A 148 10.69 10.34 -13.24
C ARG A 148 9.19 10.55 -13.08
N ILE A 149 8.78 11.08 -11.94
CA ILE A 149 7.37 11.34 -11.61
C ILE A 149 7.08 12.84 -11.58
N SER A 150 8.04 13.66 -11.17
CA SER A 150 7.88 15.13 -11.13
C SER A 150 8.62 15.83 -12.26
N GLU A 151 8.09 16.97 -12.68
CA GLU A 151 8.76 17.86 -13.63
C GLU A 151 10.09 18.41 -13.08
N GLU A 152 10.19 18.58 -11.77
CA GLU A 152 11.33 19.14 -11.05
C GLU A 152 12.52 18.17 -10.96
N GLU A 153 12.29 16.87 -11.22
CA GLU A 153 13.34 15.87 -11.24
C GLU A 153 14.20 15.98 -12.51
N LYS A 154 15.52 15.87 -12.33
CA LYS A 154 16.48 15.91 -13.43
C LYS A 154 16.22 14.76 -14.42
N VAL A 155 15.99 15.13 -15.68
CA VAL A 155 15.81 14.18 -16.78
C VAL A 155 17.13 13.49 -17.11
N ASN A 156 17.07 12.19 -17.39
CA ASN A 156 18.18 11.43 -17.95
C ASN A 156 17.77 10.61 -19.18
N LYS A 157 18.78 10.08 -19.91
CA LYS A 157 18.57 9.39 -21.19
C LYS A 157 17.80 8.08 -21.06
N ILE A 158 17.85 7.40 -19.91
CA ILE A 158 17.17 6.12 -19.71
C ILE A 158 15.66 6.34 -19.55
N GLN A 159 15.27 7.42 -18.85
CA GLN A 159 13.87 7.78 -18.56
C GLN A 159 12.99 7.96 -19.80
N ARG A 160 13.54 8.21 -21.00
CA ARG A 160 12.75 8.21 -22.24
C ARG A 160 12.03 6.87 -22.48
N PHE A 161 12.57 5.77 -21.94
CA PHE A 161 12.03 4.43 -22.04
C PHE A 161 11.28 3.99 -20.78
N GLN A 162 11.02 4.90 -19.83
CA GLN A 162 10.36 4.53 -18.56
C GLN A 162 8.98 3.91 -18.78
N HIS A 163 8.27 4.31 -19.85
CA HIS A 163 7.00 3.69 -20.22
C HIS A 163 7.11 2.18 -20.56
N LEU A 164 8.32 1.69 -20.89
CA LEU A 164 8.59 0.28 -21.16
C LEU A 164 9.01 -0.47 -19.88
N TYR A 165 9.96 0.06 -19.12
CA TYR A 165 10.54 -0.67 -17.98
C TYR A 165 9.87 -0.37 -16.64
N ALA A 166 9.11 0.73 -16.51
CA ALA A 166 8.50 1.08 -15.22
C ALA A 166 7.59 -0.03 -14.72
N PHE A 167 6.76 -0.64 -15.57
CA PHE A 167 5.90 -1.75 -15.16
C PHE A 167 6.68 -2.89 -14.49
N GLY A 168 7.81 -3.29 -15.08
CA GLY A 168 8.71 -4.31 -14.51
C GLY A 168 9.42 -3.85 -13.24
N LEU A 169 9.78 -2.58 -13.11
CA LEU A 169 10.33 -2.05 -11.86
C LEU A 169 9.28 -2.00 -10.74
N TYR A 170 8.04 -1.64 -11.06
CA TYR A 170 6.94 -1.58 -10.10
C TYR A 170 6.56 -2.97 -9.56
N SER A 171 6.74 -4.04 -10.35
CA SER A 171 6.52 -5.40 -9.82
C SER A 171 7.52 -5.79 -8.72
N LEU A 172 8.67 -5.11 -8.65
CA LEU A 172 9.68 -5.27 -7.59
C LEU A 172 9.44 -4.34 -6.38
N ALA A 173 8.41 -3.49 -6.42
CA ALA A 173 8.13 -2.53 -5.34
C ALA A 173 7.91 -3.22 -3.99
N SER A 174 7.25 -4.38 -3.99
CA SER A 174 7.03 -5.18 -2.78
C SER A 174 8.34 -5.62 -2.13
N LEU A 175 9.36 -5.99 -2.92
CA LEU A 175 10.69 -6.32 -2.39
C LEU A 175 11.33 -5.10 -1.73
N SER A 176 11.22 -3.92 -2.35
CA SER A 176 11.68 -2.67 -1.74
C SER A 176 10.95 -2.39 -0.43
N TRP A 177 9.64 -2.60 -0.34
CA TRP A 177 8.89 -2.44 0.90
C TRP A 177 9.36 -3.40 1.98
N VAL A 178 9.50 -4.69 1.64
CA VAL A 178 9.95 -5.73 2.56
C VAL A 178 11.32 -5.41 3.12
N PHE A 179 12.32 -5.14 2.28
CA PHE A 179 13.73 -5.10 2.70
C PHE A 179 14.29 -3.70 2.97
N ARG A 180 13.67 -2.64 2.46
CA ARG A 180 14.26 -1.29 2.50
C ARG A 180 13.30 -0.19 2.93
N LYS A 181 12.28 0.12 2.13
CA LYS A 181 11.46 1.35 2.24
C LYS A 181 10.89 1.51 3.64
N ASP A 182 10.28 0.47 4.19
CA ASP A 182 9.68 0.51 5.52
C ASP A 182 10.72 0.68 6.62
N TYR A 183 11.89 0.04 6.53
CA TYR A 183 12.97 0.21 7.52
C TYR A 183 13.56 1.61 7.45
N VAL A 184 13.86 2.12 6.25
CA VAL A 184 14.33 3.49 6.06
C VAL A 184 13.33 4.47 6.66
N LYS A 185 12.04 4.34 6.30
CA LYS A 185 10.95 5.17 6.86
C LYS A 185 10.83 5.03 8.38
N PHE A 186 10.94 3.81 8.89
CA PHE A 186 10.91 3.53 10.32
C PHE A 186 12.11 4.09 11.08
N PHE A 187 13.27 4.31 10.45
CA PHE A 187 14.48 4.89 11.04
C PHE A 187 14.70 6.38 10.70
N GLN A 188 13.90 6.97 9.82
CA GLN A 188 13.89 8.41 9.57
C GLN A 188 13.36 9.23 10.75
N LYS A 189 13.96 10.40 11.01
CA LYS A 189 13.53 11.30 12.09
C LYS A 189 12.15 11.93 11.83
N ARG A 190 11.75 12.00 10.56
CA ARG A 190 10.48 12.56 10.10
C ARG A 190 10.00 11.77 8.88
N LEU A 191 8.68 11.64 8.74
CA LEU A 191 8.02 11.16 7.54
C LEU A 191 7.27 12.36 6.94
N GLY A 192 7.78 12.89 5.83
CA GLY A 192 7.44 14.23 5.36
C GLY A 192 7.60 15.28 6.47
N ASN A 193 6.51 15.99 6.79
CA ASN A 193 6.49 17.00 7.84
C ASN A 193 6.13 16.45 9.24
N ILE A 194 5.86 15.16 9.37
CA ILE A 194 5.43 14.55 10.62
C ILE A 194 6.66 14.10 11.42
N PRO A 195 6.87 14.63 12.65
CA PRO A 195 7.93 14.13 13.51
C PRO A 195 7.65 12.68 13.89
N ARG A 196 8.72 11.90 14.09
CA ARG A 196 8.64 10.52 14.58
C ARG A 196 7.80 10.46 15.88
N ILE A 197 6.58 9.92 15.79
CA ILE A 197 5.76 9.54 16.94
C ILE A 197 5.80 8.02 17.02
N ILE A 198 6.84 7.45 17.65
CA ILE A 198 6.88 6.01 17.92
C ILE A 198 6.10 5.78 19.19
N ILE A 199 4.84 5.41 19.03
CA ILE A 199 4.11 4.64 20.03
C ILE A 199 3.57 3.42 19.28
N LEU A 200 4.41 2.40 19.18
CA LEU A 200 4.00 1.10 18.68
C LEU A 200 3.80 0.16 19.87
N ASN A 201 2.72 -0.61 19.82
CA ASN A 201 2.60 -1.75 20.73
C ASN A 201 3.58 -2.86 20.31
N GLU A 202 3.95 -3.72 21.25
CA GLU A 202 4.90 -4.82 21.04
C GLU A 202 4.53 -5.68 19.83
N ASN A 203 3.24 -6.00 19.67
CA ASN A 203 2.75 -6.80 18.54
C ASN A 203 3.01 -6.15 17.17
N THR A 204 2.89 -4.84 17.05
CA THR A 204 3.16 -4.14 15.77
C THR A 204 4.66 -4.11 15.48
N LEU A 205 5.50 -3.96 16.51
CA LEU A 205 6.95 -4.05 16.36
C LEU A 205 7.39 -5.45 15.94
N THR A 206 6.86 -6.49 16.58
CA THR A 206 7.14 -7.89 16.25
C THR A 206 6.79 -8.19 14.80
N CYS A 207 5.60 -7.80 14.33
CA CYS A 207 5.24 -8.02 12.92
C CYS A 207 6.07 -7.19 11.94
N PHE A 208 6.48 -5.97 12.32
CA PHE A 208 7.35 -5.15 11.51
C PHE A 208 8.73 -5.77 11.28
N PHE A 209 9.32 -6.39 12.31
CA PHE A 209 10.63 -7.04 12.19
C PHE A 209 10.54 -8.47 11.63
N LEU A 210 9.45 -9.17 11.88
CA LEU A 210 9.21 -10.51 11.32
C LEU A 210 8.70 -10.48 9.87
N LYS A 211 8.27 -9.34 9.33
CA LYS A 211 7.75 -9.27 7.95
C LYS A 211 8.70 -9.82 6.87
N PRO A 212 10.05 -9.65 6.92
CA PRO A 212 10.90 -10.24 5.90
C PRO A 212 10.96 -11.74 6.07
N PHE A 213 10.96 -12.25 7.31
CA PHE A 213 10.87 -13.68 7.59
C PHE A 213 9.53 -14.26 7.12
N ILE A 214 8.40 -13.61 7.41
CA ILE A 214 7.07 -14.03 6.94
C ILE A 214 7.03 -14.04 5.40
N THR A 215 7.49 -12.95 4.76
CA THR A 215 7.53 -12.86 3.29
C THR A 215 8.48 -13.90 2.70
N PHE A 216 9.62 -14.14 3.35
CA PHE A 216 10.61 -15.14 2.95
C PHE A 216 10.06 -16.56 3.11
N CYS A 217 9.37 -16.88 4.21
CA CYS A 217 8.67 -18.15 4.40
C CYS A 217 7.56 -18.36 3.38
N LEU A 218 6.86 -17.29 2.96
CA LEU A 218 5.86 -17.36 1.90
C LEU A 218 6.48 -17.63 0.51
N LEU A 219 7.76 -17.28 0.30
CA LEU A 219 8.47 -17.41 -0.98
C LEU A 219 9.46 -18.61 -1.05
N LEU A 220 9.81 -19.20 0.10
CA LEU A 220 10.90 -20.17 0.27
C LEU A 220 10.71 -21.51 -0.46
N TYR A 221 9.47 -21.88 -0.81
CA TYR A 221 9.21 -23.19 -1.39
C TYR A 221 9.66 -23.34 -2.86
N LEU A 222 10.09 -22.26 -3.51
CA LEU A 222 10.70 -22.35 -4.86
C LEU A 222 12.18 -22.73 -4.83
N CYS A 223 12.84 -22.62 -3.67
CA CYS A 223 14.28 -22.85 -3.54
C CYS A 223 14.64 -24.25 -3.02
N TRP A 224 13.63 -25.11 -2.77
CA TRP A 224 13.80 -26.49 -2.30
C TRP A 224 13.58 -27.52 -3.43
N PHE A 225 13.85 -27.13 -4.68
CA PHE A 225 13.95 -27.98 -5.87
C PHE A 225 15.28 -27.75 -6.58
#